data_AF-K3X113-F1
#
_entry.id   AF-K3X113-F1
#
_cell.length_a   1.000
_cell.length_b   1.000
_cell.length_c   1.000
_cell.angle_alpha   90.00
_cell.angle_beta   90.00
_cell.angle_gamma   90.00
#
_symmetry.space_group_name_H-M   'P 1'
#
loop_
_entity.id
_entity.type
_entity.pdbx_description
1 polymer ?
#
loop_
_entity_poly.entity_id
_entity_poly.type
_entity_poly.pdbx_seq_one_letter_code
_entity_poly.pdbx_strand_id
1 'polypeptide(L)'
;MARSQQLSLATACVLVALTLQSAAARPEYVEMLPNGANTGVEALGHTNHIGGGSLTAFGEDFAVAGHKWTKALCEKDSDGDGQTNGQELGDPCCAWTLKTYQRVEWIKGVSSPADATKTSDPALWVKINCTTVNADSVSTTAPKSAPTPSLASGAATSSKQSPAGGRSAAILSAVLVAVAVFW
;
A
#
# COMPACT_ATOMS: atom_id res chain seq x y z
N MET A 1 41.62 31.49 19.93
CA MET A 1 41.51 30.61 18.73
C MET A 1 40.89 29.24 19.04
N ALA A 2 41.10 28.62 20.22
CA ALA A 2 40.52 27.30 20.54
C ALA A 2 38.99 27.26 20.70
N ARG A 3 38.36 28.31 21.25
CA ARG A 3 36.90 28.36 21.48
C ARG A 3 36.06 28.47 20.20
N SER A 4 36.59 29.11 19.16
CA SER A 4 35.90 29.29 17.87
C SER A 4 35.85 27.98 17.07
N GLN A 5 36.91 27.16 17.14
CA GLN A 5 36.93 25.83 16.50
C GLN A 5 36.03 24.82 17.21
N GLN A 6 35.92 24.89 18.54
CA GLN A 6 34.98 24.06 19.31
C GLN A 6 33.51 24.38 19.00
N LEU A 7 33.18 25.65 18.77
CA LEU A 7 31.84 26.06 18.37
C LEU A 7 31.51 25.56 16.95
N SER A 8 32.45 25.66 16.00
CA SER A 8 32.28 25.18 14.63
C SER A 8 32.14 23.65 14.52
N LEU A 9 32.90 22.87 15.30
CA LEU A 9 32.77 21.41 15.33
C LEU A 9 31.46 20.96 16.00
N ALA A 10 31.05 21.62 17.09
CA ALA A 10 29.80 21.27 17.80
C ALA A 10 28.57 21.53 16.93
N THR A 11 28.54 22.64 16.18
CA THR A 11 27.42 22.96 15.28
C THR A 11 27.37 22.02 14.07
N ALA A 12 28.52 21.60 13.53
CA ALA A 12 28.57 20.59 12.46
C ALA A 12 28.04 19.22 12.92
N CYS A 13 28.36 18.78 14.14
CA CYS A 13 27.83 17.53 14.70
C CYS A 13 26.31 17.56 14.93
N VAL A 14 25.74 18.68 15.36
CA VAL A 14 24.29 18.81 15.56
C VAL A 14 23.53 18.76 14.24
N LEU A 15 24.07 19.35 13.16
CA LEU A 15 23.43 19.33 11.84
C LEU A 15 23.46 17.94 11.17
N VAL A 16 24.51 17.15 11.38
CA VAL A 16 24.62 15.77 10.88
C VAL A 16 23.69 14.81 11.63
N ALA A 17 23.45 15.05 12.92
CA ALA A 17 22.54 14.22 13.72
C ALA A 17 21.06 14.40 13.36
N LEU A 18 20.67 15.54 12.76
CA LEU A 18 19.28 15.81 12.35
C LEU A 18 18.87 15.18 11.02
N THR A 19 19.80 14.58 10.26
CA THR A 19 19.51 14.00 8.94
C THR A 19 19.43 12.48 8.93
N LEU A 20 19.38 11.82 10.10
CA LEU A 20 19.07 10.40 10.16
C LEU A 20 17.57 10.19 9.90
N GLN A 21 17.18 10.26 8.64
CA GLN A 21 15.91 9.75 8.17
C GLN A 21 15.95 8.22 8.36
N SER A 22 15.36 7.74 9.45
CA SER A 22 15.21 6.30 9.70
C SER A 22 14.32 5.69 8.62
N ALA A 23 14.92 4.96 7.67
CA ALA A 23 14.21 4.09 6.75
C ALA A 23 13.78 2.84 7.51
N ALA A 24 12.63 2.92 8.18
CA ALA A 24 12.01 1.75 8.78
C ALA A 24 11.56 0.80 7.67
N ALA A 25 11.87 -0.49 7.78
CA ALA A 25 11.20 -1.53 7.00
C ALA A 25 9.69 -1.48 7.32
N ARG A 26 8.86 -1.57 6.28
CA ARG A 26 7.41 -1.42 6.37
C ARG A 26 6.72 -2.75 6.08
N PRO A 27 6.68 -3.67 7.06
CA PRO A 27 6.03 -4.98 6.86
C PRO A 27 4.55 -4.84 6.49
N GLU A 28 3.89 -3.72 6.85
CA GLU A 28 2.52 -3.42 6.47
C GLU A 28 2.28 -3.44 4.95
N TYR A 29 3.30 -3.14 4.14
CA TYR A 29 3.17 -3.18 2.68
C TYR A 29 3.11 -4.60 2.13
N VAL A 30 3.70 -5.58 2.81
CA VAL A 30 3.61 -6.99 2.43
C VAL A 30 2.17 -7.49 2.57
N GLU A 31 1.45 -7.01 3.59
CA GLU A 31 0.03 -7.33 3.81
C GLU A 31 -0.91 -6.64 2.81
N MET A 32 -0.45 -5.60 2.12
CA MET A 32 -1.22 -4.87 1.11
C MET A 32 -1.16 -5.54 -0.27
N LEU A 33 -0.46 -6.66 -0.41
CA LEU A 33 -0.28 -7.40 -1.65
C LEU A 33 -0.89 -8.81 -1.53
N PRO A 34 -1.53 -9.33 -2.58
CA PRO A 34 -1.89 -10.75 -2.62
C PRO A 34 -0.62 -11.59 -2.50
N ASN A 35 -0.65 -12.61 -1.63
CA ASN A 35 0.49 -13.51 -1.39
C ASN A 35 1.85 -12.82 -1.14
N GLY A 36 1.88 -11.56 -0.69
CA GLY A 36 3.12 -10.78 -0.61
C GLY A 36 4.23 -11.41 0.25
N ALA A 37 3.85 -12.18 1.28
CA ALA A 37 4.79 -12.89 2.15
C ALA A 37 5.24 -14.27 1.61
N ASN A 38 4.69 -14.71 0.47
CA ASN A 38 4.82 -16.07 -0.04
C ASN A 38 5.52 -16.13 -1.41
N THR A 39 6.17 -15.05 -1.84
CA THR A 39 6.84 -14.95 -3.15
C THR A 39 8.23 -15.60 -3.21
N GLY A 40 8.74 -16.08 -2.08
CA GLY A 40 10.06 -16.68 -1.98
C GLY A 40 11.23 -15.69 -2.00
N VAL A 41 10.95 -14.37 -2.04
CA VAL A 41 11.93 -13.30 -1.87
C VAL A 41 11.68 -12.54 -0.57
N GLU A 42 12.74 -12.02 0.04
CA GLU A 42 12.66 -11.35 1.34
C GLU A 42 12.05 -9.94 1.24
N ALA A 43 12.20 -9.26 0.09
CA ALA A 43 11.61 -7.94 -0.16
C ALA A 43 11.17 -7.78 -1.62
N LEU A 44 9.90 -7.45 -1.83
CA LEU A 44 9.35 -7.14 -3.16
C LEU A 44 9.62 -5.70 -3.59
N GLY A 45 9.58 -4.76 -2.65
CA GLY A 45 9.65 -3.32 -2.95
C GLY A 45 11.06 -2.75 -3.02
N HIS A 46 12.08 -3.49 -2.60
CA HIS A 46 13.45 -2.98 -2.49
C HIS A 46 14.46 -4.02 -2.96
N THR A 47 15.56 -3.56 -3.54
CA THR A 47 16.65 -4.45 -3.97
C THR A 47 17.40 -5.05 -2.78
N ASN A 48 17.37 -4.37 -1.63
CA ASN A 48 17.88 -4.90 -0.38
C ASN A 48 16.87 -5.85 0.25
N HIS A 49 17.30 -7.08 0.51
CA HIS A 49 16.48 -8.18 1.01
C HIS A 49 15.88 -7.89 2.40
N ILE A 50 16.55 -7.06 3.22
CA ILE A 50 16.05 -6.64 4.55
C ILE A 50 15.10 -5.42 4.46
N GLY A 51 14.85 -4.91 3.25
CA GLY A 51 14.07 -3.70 2.99
C GLY A 51 14.90 -2.40 2.99
N GLY A 52 14.28 -1.32 2.52
CA GLY A 52 14.93 -0.01 2.36
C GLY A 52 15.95 0.04 1.20
N GLY A 53 16.57 1.21 0.99
CA GLY A 53 17.48 1.42 -0.15
C GLY A 53 16.72 1.58 -1.48
N SER A 54 17.40 1.30 -2.59
CA SER A 54 16.81 1.41 -3.93
C SER A 54 15.56 0.55 -4.08
N LEU A 55 14.56 1.10 -4.79
CA LEU A 55 13.35 0.36 -5.12
C LEU A 55 13.64 -0.64 -6.25
N THR A 56 12.90 -1.73 -6.27
CA THR A 56 12.75 -2.58 -7.45
C THR A 56 11.77 -1.91 -8.42
N ALA A 57 11.70 -2.38 -9.67
CA ALA A 57 10.70 -1.85 -10.61
C ALA A 57 9.26 -2.01 -10.08
N PHE A 58 8.93 -3.16 -9.49
CA PHE A 58 7.67 -3.35 -8.77
C PHE A 58 7.49 -2.38 -7.60
N GLY A 59 8.55 -2.13 -6.81
CA GLY A 59 8.52 -1.18 -5.70
C GLY A 59 8.23 0.25 -6.15
N GLU A 60 8.81 0.67 -7.27
CA GLU A 60 8.51 1.96 -7.91
C GLU A 60 7.06 2.03 -8.35
N ASP A 61 6.55 0.98 -9.00
CA ASP A 61 5.17 0.93 -9.46
C ASP A 61 4.16 0.87 -8.32
N PHE A 62 4.47 0.16 -7.25
CA PHE A 62 3.67 0.14 -6.04
C PHE A 62 3.64 1.53 -5.37
N ALA A 63 4.78 2.24 -5.35
CA ALA A 63 4.84 3.60 -4.86
C ALA A 63 4.03 4.58 -5.74
N VAL A 64 4.11 4.46 -7.08
CA VAL A 64 3.30 5.23 -8.04
C VAL A 64 1.81 4.95 -7.86
N ALA A 65 1.43 3.71 -7.56
CA ALA A 65 0.05 3.33 -7.23
C ALA A 65 -0.41 3.83 -5.85
N GLY A 66 0.43 4.59 -5.13
CA GLY A 66 0.13 5.10 -3.80
C GLY A 66 0.10 4.02 -2.72
N HIS A 67 0.93 2.98 -2.89
CA HIS A 67 1.01 1.80 -2.03
C HIS A 67 -0.33 1.06 -1.92
N LYS A 68 -0.99 0.84 -3.06
CA LYS A 68 -2.26 0.14 -3.16
C LYS A 68 -2.19 -0.93 -4.24
N TRP A 69 -2.79 -2.09 -3.95
CA TRP A 69 -3.09 -3.08 -4.98
C TRP A 69 -4.22 -2.57 -5.88
N THR A 70 -3.85 -1.80 -6.89
CA THR A 70 -4.78 -1.28 -7.90
C THR A 70 -4.86 -2.24 -9.08
N LYS A 71 -5.95 -2.17 -9.84
CA LYS A 71 -6.06 -2.93 -11.09
C LYS A 71 -4.90 -2.63 -12.05
N ALA A 72 -4.53 -1.35 -12.18
CA ALA A 72 -3.42 -0.95 -13.03
C ALA A 72 -2.07 -1.55 -12.59
N LEU A 73 -1.82 -1.61 -11.28
CA LEU A 73 -0.63 -2.29 -10.77
C LEU A 73 -0.72 -3.80 -11.02
N CYS A 74 -1.86 -4.43 -10.74
CA CYS A 74 -2.04 -5.86 -10.93
C CYS A 74 -1.84 -6.31 -12.40
N GLU A 75 -2.32 -5.53 -13.37
CA GLU A 75 -2.19 -5.81 -14.80
C GLU A 75 -0.82 -5.45 -15.38
N LYS A 76 0.03 -4.75 -14.62
CA LYS A 76 1.36 -4.37 -15.07
C LYS A 76 2.34 -5.54 -14.96
N ASP A 77 3.24 -5.64 -15.93
CA ASP A 77 4.47 -6.44 -15.88
C ASP A 77 5.58 -5.49 -15.44
N SER A 78 6.00 -5.57 -14.17
CA SER A 78 6.91 -4.58 -13.59
C SER A 78 8.37 -4.88 -13.90
N ASP A 79 8.76 -6.15 -13.88
CA ASP A 79 10.14 -6.58 -14.09
C ASP A 79 10.46 -7.03 -15.53
N GLY A 80 9.43 -7.15 -16.39
CA GLY A 80 9.57 -7.31 -17.83
C GLY A 80 9.73 -8.76 -18.28
N ASP A 81 9.28 -9.72 -17.48
CA ASP A 81 9.38 -11.15 -17.78
C ASP A 81 8.23 -11.69 -18.66
N GLY A 82 7.23 -10.85 -18.95
CA GLY A 82 6.06 -11.17 -19.75
C GLY A 82 4.85 -11.64 -18.95
N GLN A 83 4.93 -11.67 -17.62
CA GLN A 83 3.81 -11.92 -16.72
C GLN A 83 3.35 -10.65 -16.03
N THR A 84 2.07 -10.58 -15.71
CA THR A 84 1.57 -9.48 -14.88
C THR A 84 1.85 -9.76 -13.41
N ASN A 85 1.99 -8.70 -12.62
CA ASN A 85 2.13 -8.78 -11.17
C ASN A 85 1.02 -9.63 -10.54
N GLY A 86 -0.20 -9.55 -11.08
CA GLY A 86 -1.33 -10.38 -10.68
C GLY A 86 -1.14 -11.87 -10.98
N GLN A 87 -0.59 -12.25 -12.12
CA GLN A 87 -0.25 -13.65 -12.41
C GLN A 87 0.84 -14.14 -11.44
N GLU A 88 1.83 -13.33 -11.13
CA GLU A 88 2.90 -13.77 -10.24
C GLU A 88 2.43 -13.92 -8.79
N LEU A 89 1.61 -12.98 -8.32
CA LEU A 89 1.10 -12.94 -6.95
C LEU A 89 -0.21 -13.71 -6.74
N GLY A 90 -0.72 -14.42 -7.75
CA GLY A 90 -1.91 -15.28 -7.64
C GLY A 90 -3.26 -14.57 -7.68
N ASP A 91 -3.32 -13.37 -8.26
CA ASP A 91 -4.53 -12.61 -8.58
C ASP A 91 -4.56 -12.22 -10.09
N PRO A 92 -4.65 -13.18 -11.03
CA PRO A 92 -4.57 -12.88 -12.46
C PRO A 92 -5.79 -12.10 -12.98
N CYS A 93 -6.86 -12.03 -12.19
CA CYS A 93 -8.09 -11.30 -12.54
C CYS A 93 -8.21 -9.95 -11.84
N CYS A 94 -7.19 -9.55 -11.09
CA CYS A 94 -7.16 -8.27 -10.37
C CYS A 94 -8.40 -8.06 -9.51
N ALA A 95 -8.86 -9.13 -8.89
CA ALA A 95 -10.07 -9.20 -8.09
C ALA A 95 -9.76 -9.20 -6.59
N TRP A 96 -8.49 -9.37 -6.22
CA TRP A 96 -8.07 -9.30 -4.82
C TRP A 96 -8.30 -7.89 -4.27
N THR A 97 -8.76 -7.85 -3.02
CA THR A 97 -8.83 -6.61 -2.25
C THR A 97 -8.34 -6.86 -0.83
N LEU A 98 -7.74 -5.85 -0.23
CA LEU A 98 -7.32 -5.85 1.19
C LEU A 98 -8.45 -6.26 2.16
N LYS A 99 -9.73 -6.12 1.79
CA LYS A 99 -10.85 -6.49 2.66
C LYS A 99 -11.16 -7.98 2.63
N THR A 100 -10.93 -8.63 1.49
CA THR A 100 -11.32 -10.02 1.31
C THR A 100 -10.24 -10.96 1.80
N TYR A 101 -8.94 -10.60 1.72
CA TYR A 101 -7.74 -11.40 2.05
C TYR A 101 -7.71 -12.85 1.49
N GLN A 102 -8.80 -13.34 0.92
CA GLN A 102 -9.12 -14.74 0.65
C GLN A 102 -9.40 -15.01 -0.84
N ARG A 103 -9.34 -13.99 -1.71
CA ARG A 103 -9.51 -14.18 -3.16
C ARG A 103 -8.18 -14.07 -3.86
N VAL A 104 -7.28 -15.00 -3.55
CA VAL A 104 -6.18 -15.34 -4.44
C VAL A 104 -6.56 -16.66 -5.10
N GLU A 105 -6.36 -16.77 -6.41
CA GLU A 105 -6.71 -17.95 -7.18
C GLU A 105 -5.73 -19.10 -6.89
N TRP A 106 -4.49 -18.77 -6.48
CA TRP A 106 -3.54 -19.75 -5.96
C TRP A 106 -2.62 -19.17 -4.88
N ILE A 107 -2.05 -20.10 -4.12
CA ILE A 107 -1.00 -19.85 -3.10
C ILE A 107 0.26 -20.68 -3.35
N LYS A 108 0.22 -21.63 -4.30
CA LYS A 108 1.38 -22.44 -4.70
C LYS A 108 1.74 -22.10 -6.13
N GLY A 109 3.03 -21.96 -6.41
CA GLY A 109 3.50 -21.50 -7.72
C GLY A 109 3.31 -20.00 -7.94
N VAL A 110 3.32 -19.22 -6.86
CA VAL A 110 3.54 -17.76 -6.93
C VAL A 110 5.01 -17.47 -7.19
N SER A 111 5.29 -16.30 -7.76
CA SER A 111 6.63 -15.81 -8.09
C SER A 111 6.80 -14.35 -7.66
N SER A 112 7.88 -13.70 -8.08
CA SER A 112 8.30 -12.40 -7.55
C SER A 112 8.28 -11.36 -8.66
N PRO A 113 7.34 -10.38 -8.65
CA PRO A 113 7.23 -9.32 -9.67
C PRO A 113 8.40 -8.31 -9.69
N ALA A 114 9.42 -8.58 -8.90
CA ALA A 114 10.63 -7.79 -8.77
C ALA A 114 11.87 -8.53 -9.30
N ASP A 115 11.72 -9.75 -9.83
CA ASP A 115 12.80 -10.59 -10.29
C ASP A 115 12.38 -11.37 -11.55
N ALA A 116 12.73 -10.82 -12.71
CA ALA A 116 12.38 -11.38 -14.02
C ALA A 116 12.94 -12.79 -14.30
N THR A 117 13.76 -13.34 -13.40
CA THR A 117 14.22 -14.74 -13.48
C THR A 117 13.26 -15.72 -12.80
N LYS A 118 12.22 -15.22 -12.14
CA LYS A 118 11.26 -16.00 -11.35
C LYS A 118 9.88 -15.88 -11.97
N THR A 119 9.47 -16.91 -12.70
CA THR A 119 8.15 -16.95 -13.31
C THR A 119 7.20 -17.94 -12.64
N SER A 120 5.90 -17.65 -12.66
CA SER A 120 4.85 -18.61 -12.31
C SER A 120 4.58 -19.56 -13.50
N ASP A 121 3.95 -20.71 -13.25
CA ASP A 121 3.55 -21.62 -14.34
C ASP A 121 2.32 -21.07 -15.09
N PRO A 122 2.41 -20.77 -16.41
CA PRO A 122 1.27 -20.27 -17.18
C PRO A 122 0.03 -21.16 -17.16
N ALA A 123 0.19 -22.46 -16.90
CA ALA A 123 -0.94 -23.37 -16.76
C ALA A 123 -1.91 -22.99 -15.63
N LEU A 124 -1.47 -22.17 -14.66
CA LEU A 124 -2.29 -21.73 -13.52
C LEU A 124 -3.42 -20.77 -13.94
N TRP A 125 -3.21 -19.89 -14.94
CA TRP A 125 -4.23 -18.91 -15.34
C TRP A 125 -4.88 -19.15 -16.69
N VAL A 126 -4.34 -20.01 -17.56
CA VAL A 126 -4.95 -20.30 -18.87
C VAL A 126 -6.37 -20.87 -18.79
N LYS A 127 -6.78 -21.42 -17.63
CA LYS A 127 -8.13 -21.96 -17.40
C LYS A 127 -9.05 -21.00 -16.64
N ILE A 128 -8.55 -19.84 -16.21
CA ILE A 128 -9.31 -18.91 -15.38
C ILE A 128 -10.13 -17.98 -16.26
N ASN A 129 -11.42 -17.85 -15.95
CA ASN A 129 -12.30 -16.89 -16.59
C ASN A 129 -12.53 -15.70 -15.65
N CYS A 130 -11.87 -14.58 -15.92
CA CYS A 130 -12.01 -13.41 -15.06
C CYS A 130 -13.41 -12.81 -15.04
N THR A 131 -14.24 -13.04 -16.06
CA THR A 131 -15.64 -12.57 -16.02
C THR A 131 -16.44 -13.21 -14.90
N THR A 132 -16.18 -14.49 -14.57
CA THR A 132 -16.85 -15.18 -13.46
C THR A 132 -16.25 -14.80 -12.12
N VAL A 133 -14.91 -14.70 -12.04
CA VAL A 133 -14.19 -14.30 -10.81
C VAL A 133 -14.61 -12.90 -10.35
N ASN A 134 -14.68 -11.94 -11.26
CA ASN A 134 -15.11 -10.59 -10.94
C ASN A 134 -16.61 -10.52 -10.61
N ALA A 135 -17.47 -11.39 -11.17
CA ALA A 135 -18.89 -11.46 -10.82
C ALA A 135 -19.10 -11.98 -9.38
N ASP A 136 -18.35 -13.00 -8.96
CA ASP A 136 -18.39 -13.53 -7.60
C ASP A 136 -17.84 -12.51 -6.57
N SER A 137 -17.03 -11.56 -7.02
CA SER A 137 -16.50 -10.46 -6.20
C SER A 137 -17.54 -9.40 -5.86
N VAL A 138 -18.58 -9.26 -6.67
CA VAL A 138 -19.67 -8.30 -6.47
C VAL A 138 -20.78 -8.87 -5.59
N SER A 139 -20.94 -10.20 -5.54
CA SER A 139 -22.10 -10.85 -4.89
C SER A 139 -22.08 -10.87 -3.35
N THR A 140 -21.08 -10.31 -2.67
CA THR A 140 -20.98 -10.34 -1.19
C THR A 140 -21.58 -9.10 -0.48
N THR A 141 -22.37 -8.24 -1.15
CA THR A 141 -22.94 -7.02 -0.53
C THR A 141 -24.46 -6.89 -0.55
N ALA A 142 -25.22 -7.99 -0.60
CA ALA A 142 -26.68 -7.92 -0.37
C ALA A 142 -27.06 -8.60 0.97
N PRO A 143 -27.37 -7.84 2.04
CA PRO A 143 -28.13 -8.41 3.15
C PRO A 143 -29.54 -8.72 2.65
N LYS A 144 -29.89 -10.00 2.67
CA LYS A 144 -31.25 -10.52 2.45
C LYS A 144 -32.18 -9.80 3.45
N SER A 145 -32.96 -8.84 2.96
CA SER A 145 -34.02 -8.19 3.74
C SER A 145 -34.94 -9.27 4.31
N ALA A 146 -34.93 -9.41 5.63
CA ALA A 146 -35.95 -10.17 6.34
C ALA A 146 -37.26 -9.36 6.34
N PRO A 147 -38.43 -10.01 6.22
CA PRO A 147 -39.71 -9.32 6.28
C PRO A 147 -39.99 -8.85 7.70
N THR A 148 -40.38 -7.59 7.78
CA THR A 148 -40.82 -6.86 8.98
C THR A 148 -42.09 -7.47 9.58
N PRO A 149 -42.19 -7.57 10.93
CA PRO A 149 -43.46 -7.43 11.62
C PRO A 149 -43.51 -6.09 12.38
N SER A 150 -44.55 -5.33 12.09
CA SER A 150 -45.00 -4.12 12.77
C SER A 150 -45.59 -4.46 14.15
N LEU A 151 -45.28 -3.68 15.20
CA LEU A 151 -46.28 -3.00 16.04
C LEU A 151 -45.63 -2.08 17.11
N ALA A 152 -46.09 -0.81 17.13
CA ALA A 152 -46.46 0.07 18.26
C ALA A 152 -45.69 0.04 19.59
N SER A 153 -45.51 1.10 20.39
CA SER A 153 -45.87 2.53 20.42
C SER A 153 -45.20 3.08 21.70
N GLY A 154 -44.81 4.36 21.74
CA GLY A 154 -44.34 4.99 22.99
C GLY A 154 -43.67 6.33 22.78
N ALA A 155 -44.45 7.41 22.93
CA ALA A 155 -44.05 8.81 22.81
C ALA A 155 -43.31 9.35 24.05
N ALA A 156 -42.38 10.29 23.85
CA ALA A 156 -42.20 11.52 24.67
C ALA A 156 -41.03 12.41 24.17
N THR A 157 -41.38 13.42 23.37
CA THR A 157 -41.11 14.88 23.50
C THR A 157 -39.79 15.44 24.08
N SER A 158 -39.22 16.41 23.30
CA SER A 158 -38.42 17.61 23.66
C SER A 158 -37.03 17.40 24.28
N SER A 159 -35.98 18.19 24.01
CA SER A 159 -35.86 19.49 23.35
C SER A 159 -34.37 19.90 23.30
N LYS A 160 -33.92 20.33 22.11
CA LYS A 160 -33.24 21.61 21.86
C LYS A 160 -31.77 21.82 22.29
N GLN A 161 -31.04 22.43 21.32
CA GLN A 161 -29.93 23.39 21.43
C GLN A 161 -28.46 22.90 21.49
N SER A 162 -27.75 23.13 20.37
CA SER A 162 -26.37 23.65 20.35
C SER A 162 -26.29 25.03 21.03
N PRO A 163 -25.12 25.44 21.53
CA PRO A 163 -24.18 26.29 20.76
C PRO A 163 -22.72 25.84 20.94
N ALA A 164 -21.82 25.90 19.94
CA ALA A 164 -21.11 27.09 19.41
C ALA A 164 -20.13 27.77 20.39
N GLY A 165 -18.86 27.85 19.97
CA GLY A 165 -17.81 28.76 20.47
C GLY A 165 -16.67 28.07 21.22
N GLY A 166 -15.39 28.21 20.91
CA GLY A 166 -14.72 29.00 19.87
C GLY A 166 -13.20 29.07 20.11
N ARG A 167 -12.52 29.66 19.12
CA ARG A 167 -11.23 30.38 19.16
C ARG A 167 -9.91 29.58 19.02
N SER A 168 -9.30 29.81 17.86
CA SER A 168 -7.94 30.34 17.66
C SER A 168 -6.74 29.49 18.09
N ALA A 169 -5.94 29.06 17.10
CA ALA A 169 -4.66 29.69 16.79
C ALA A 169 -4.13 29.14 15.45
N ALA A 170 -3.96 30.03 14.48
CA ALA A 170 -3.15 29.78 13.30
C ALA A 170 -1.68 29.83 13.71
N ILE A 171 -0.90 28.82 13.32
CA ILE A 171 0.56 28.94 13.23
C ILE A 171 0.93 28.67 11.77
N LEU A 172 1.11 29.75 11.04
CA LEU A 172 1.79 29.78 9.74
C LEU A 172 3.28 29.55 10.01
N SER A 173 3.79 28.39 9.62
CA SER A 173 5.22 28.22 9.37
C SER A 173 5.41 27.80 7.93
N ALA A 174 5.59 28.81 7.08
CA ALA A 174 6.11 28.64 5.73
C ALA A 174 7.61 28.37 5.85
N VAL A 175 8.03 27.13 5.57
CA VAL A 175 9.43 26.83 5.29
C VAL A 175 9.58 26.73 3.78
N LEU A 176 10.00 27.85 3.17
CA LEU A 176 10.52 27.88 1.82
C LEU A 176 11.91 27.22 1.84
N VAL A 177 12.01 25.98 1.39
CA VAL A 177 13.28 25.44 0.90
C VAL A 177 13.26 25.56 -0.61
N ALA A 178 13.92 26.59 -1.12
CA ALA A 178 14.29 26.68 -2.51
C ALA A 178 15.31 25.56 -2.80
N VAL A 179 14.90 24.53 -3.53
CA VAL A 179 15.84 23.60 -4.16
C VAL A 179 16.23 24.22 -5.49
N ALA A 180 17.42 24.81 -5.51
CA ALA A 180 18.11 25.13 -6.75
C ALA A 180 18.56 23.81 -7.39
N VAL A 181 18.02 23.57 -8.58
CA VAL A 181 18.45 22.69 -9.66
C VAL A 181 19.97 22.48 -9.68
N PHE A 182 20.44 21.24 -9.82
CA PHE A 182 21.43 20.86 -10.83
C PHE A 182 21.26 19.37 -11.18
N TRP A 183 21.27 19.15 -12.49
CA TRP A 183 21.06 17.95 -13.30
C TRP A 183 21.49 16.61 -12.69
#